data_AF-A0A4S4C802-F1
#
_entry.id   AF-A0A4S4C802-F1
#
_cell.length_a   1.000
_cell.length_b   1.000
_cell.length_c   1.000
_cell.angle_alpha   90.00
_cell.angle_beta   90.00
_cell.angle_gamma   90.00
#
_symmetry.space_group_name_H-M   'P 1'
#
loop_
_entity.id
_entity.type
_entity.pdbx_description
1 polymer ?
#
loop_
_entity_poly.entity_id
_entity_poly.type
_entity_poly.pdbx_seq_one_letter_code
_entity_poly.pdbx_strand_id
1 'polypeptide(L)'
;MIPLLIERREVMKKNDYLDSLNDLLGSIPEPERYALLRELDSRIAYQLQKGRSEDDILHELGDPGSQAHRILEERHTRLQRELGRTGPSFGSRPDYVRMAGVGILLLFLNMIALPVIASLGAALLSLGASAAAAVLSPALSLLGWFWDSSFYPASLFAHIAVAGVGILLLLLFLPLAKLGFRCIVAYGRWNLRMLRGRE
;
A
#
# COMPACT_ATOMS: atom_id res chain seq x y z
N MET A 1 -15.42 10.24 73.68
CA MET A 1 -14.25 9.36 73.81
C MET A 1 -14.32 8.36 72.67
N ILE A 2 -13.76 8.69 71.50
CA ILE A 2 -13.73 7.84 70.30
C ILE A 2 -12.25 7.65 69.98
N PRO A 3 -11.71 6.42 69.99
CA PRO A 3 -10.30 6.21 69.71
C PRO A 3 -10.05 6.30 68.20
N LEU A 4 -8.99 7.03 67.84
CA LEU A 4 -8.44 7.15 66.50
C LEU A 4 -7.99 5.76 66.02
N LEU A 5 -8.68 5.22 65.00
CA LEU A 5 -8.16 4.14 64.17
C LEU A 5 -7.03 4.73 63.32
N ILE A 6 -5.81 4.58 63.82
CA ILE A 6 -4.60 4.71 63.01
C ILE A 6 -4.66 3.59 61.99
N GLU A 7 -5.06 3.94 60.76
CA GLU A 7 -4.95 3.09 59.59
C GLU A 7 -3.47 2.75 59.41
N ARG A 8 -3.08 1.56 59.86
CA ARG A 8 -1.73 1.02 59.71
C ARG A 8 -1.55 0.70 58.23
N ARG A 9 -1.19 1.70 57.42
CA ARG A 9 -0.80 1.50 56.03
C ARG A 9 0.49 0.67 56.03
N GLU A 10 0.42 -0.54 55.48
CA GLU A 10 1.54 -1.48 55.39
C GLU A 10 2.73 -0.79 54.71
N VAL A 11 3.87 -0.73 55.41
CA VAL A 11 5.15 -0.28 54.84
C VAL A 11 5.61 -1.38 53.89
N MET A 12 5.28 -1.24 52.61
CA MET A 12 5.75 -2.16 51.58
C MET A 12 7.24 -1.95 51.37
N LYS A 13 7.99 -3.05 51.26
CA LYS A 13 9.41 -2.97 50.87
C LYS A 13 9.52 -2.84 49.36
N LYS A 14 10.63 -2.30 48.88
CA LYS A 14 10.95 -2.14 47.45
C LYS A 14 10.68 -3.42 46.65
N ASN A 15 11.07 -4.57 47.20
CA ASN A 15 10.91 -5.86 46.52
C ASN A 15 9.42 -6.22 46.34
N ASP A 16 8.60 -6.03 47.37
CA ASP A 16 7.16 -6.31 47.33
C ASP A 16 6.44 -5.40 46.33
N TYR A 17 6.90 -4.14 46.22
CA TYR A 17 6.40 -3.17 45.23
C TYR A 17 6.76 -3.56 43.79
N LEU A 18 8.01 -3.97 43.55
CA LEU A 18 8.47 -4.38 42.21
C LEU A 18 7.82 -5.69 41.76
N ASP A 19 7.58 -6.63 42.66
CA ASP A 19 6.89 -7.89 42.38
C ASP A 19 5.42 -7.64 42.01
N SER A 20 4.73 -6.80 42.78
CA SER A 20 3.35 -6.38 42.48
C SER A 20 3.26 -5.68 41.12
N LEU A 21 4.24 -4.83 40.79
CA LEU A 21 4.30 -4.13 39.51
C LEU A 21 4.60 -5.09 38.34
N ASN A 22 5.43 -6.11 38.55
CA ASN A 22 5.70 -7.14 37.54
C ASN A 22 4.43 -7.92 37.17
N ASP A 23 3.62 -8.30 38.16
CA ASP A 23 2.36 -9.03 37.94
C ASP A 23 1.34 -8.15 37.19
N LEU A 24 1.21 -6.88 37.58
CA LEU A 24 0.31 -5.92 36.93
C LEU A 24 0.74 -5.57 35.49
N LEU A 25 2.05 -5.57 35.21
CA LEU A 25 2.61 -5.33 33.88
C LEU A 25 2.72 -6.60 33.03
N GLY A 26 2.12 -7.72 33.43
CA GLY A 26 2.12 -8.99 32.67
C GLY A 26 1.55 -8.89 31.24
N SER A 27 0.83 -7.82 30.92
CA SER A 27 0.35 -7.51 29.56
C SER A 27 1.44 -6.99 28.60
N ILE A 28 2.62 -6.62 29.12
CA ILE A 28 3.78 -6.14 28.36
C ILE A 28 4.72 -7.33 28.05
N PRO A 29 5.32 -7.41 26.84
CA PRO A 29 6.31 -8.43 26.52
C PRO A 29 7.48 -8.45 27.51
N GLU A 30 7.90 -9.66 27.92
CA GLU A 30 9.02 -9.92 28.84
C GLU A 30 10.22 -8.97 28.68
N PRO A 31 10.84 -8.80 27.49
CA PRO A 31 12.05 -8.00 27.37
C PRO A 31 11.84 -6.51 27.68
N GLU A 32 10.67 -5.97 27.35
CA GLU A 32 10.31 -4.58 27.61
C GLU A 32 9.94 -4.40 29.09
N ARG A 33 9.23 -5.37 29.67
CA ARG A 33 8.88 -5.37 31.09
C ARG A 33 10.12 -5.37 31.99
N TYR A 34 11.12 -6.20 31.69
CA TYR A 34 12.40 -6.21 32.43
C TYR A 34 13.16 -4.88 32.33
N ALA A 35 13.13 -4.23 31.17
CA ALA A 35 13.79 -2.94 31.00
C ALA A 35 13.13 -1.85 31.87
N LEU A 36 11.80 -1.81 31.90
CA LEU A 36 11.03 -0.87 32.71
C LEU A 36 11.26 -1.09 34.21
N LEU A 37 11.20 -2.34 34.68
CA LEU A 37 11.45 -2.68 36.08
C LEU A 37 12.89 -2.31 36.49
N ARG A 38 13.87 -2.55 35.62
CA ARG A 38 15.28 -2.20 35.89
C ARG A 38 15.51 -0.69 35.96
N GLU A 39 14.86 0.08 35.10
CA GLU A 39 14.94 1.54 35.15
C GLU A 39 14.34 2.08 36.44
N LEU A 40 13.20 1.54 36.87
CA LEU A 40 12.55 1.91 38.12
C LEU A 40 13.42 1.57 39.33
N ASP A 41 13.98 0.36 39.36
CA ASP A 41 14.89 -0.07 40.42
C ASP A 41 16.12 0.85 40.53
N SER A 42 16.70 1.21 39.39
CA SER A 42 17.84 2.15 39.32
C SER A 42 17.47 3.54 39.86
N ARG A 43 16.25 4.01 39.58
CA ARG A 43 15.74 5.29 40.06
C ARG A 43 15.52 5.29 41.57
N ILE A 44 14.97 4.20 42.13
CA ILE A 44 14.78 4.03 43.58
C ILE A 44 16.16 3.99 44.28
N ALA A 45 17.11 3.20 43.75
CA ALA A 45 18.46 3.11 44.29
C ALA A 45 19.18 4.48 44.32
N TYR A 46 18.98 5.31 43.29
CA TYR A 46 19.53 6.65 43.23
C TYR A 46 18.95 7.60 44.30
N GLN A 47 17.65 7.51 44.60
CA GLN A 47 17.02 8.32 45.64
C GLN A 47 17.43 7.87 47.05
N LEU A 48 17.60 6.56 47.26
CA LEU A 48 18.17 6.02 48.50
C LEU A 48 19.60 6.54 48.73
N GLN A 49 20.43 6.61 47.68
CA GLN A 49 21.78 7.16 47.77
C GLN A 49 21.81 8.65 48.12
N LYS A 50 20.76 9.40 47.77
CA LYS A 50 20.59 10.81 48.17
C LYS A 50 20.14 11.00 49.62
N GLY A 51 20.01 9.91 50.38
CA GLY A 51 19.63 9.95 51.79
C GLY A 51 18.13 10.05 52.03
N ARG A 52 17.29 9.79 51.02
CA ARG A 52 15.84 9.64 51.23
C ARG A 52 15.51 8.25 51.79
N SER A 53 14.48 8.18 52.62
CA SER A 53 13.96 6.92 53.14
C SER A 53 13.21 6.15 52.06
N GLU A 54 13.29 4.83 52.09
CA GLU A 54 12.57 3.93 51.17
C GLU A 54 11.06 4.17 51.21
N ASP A 55 10.50 4.43 52.40
CA ASP A 55 9.08 4.70 52.61
C ASP A 55 8.62 5.99 51.93
N ASP A 56 9.43 7.05 52.02
CA ASP A 56 9.15 8.36 51.41
C ASP A 56 9.20 8.27 49.87
N ILE A 57 10.13 7.47 49.34
CA ILE A 57 10.23 7.19 47.90
C ILE A 57 9.00 6.43 47.41
N LEU A 58 8.60 5.36 48.11
CA LEU A 58 7.43 4.55 47.71
C LEU A 58 6.12 5.34 47.88
N HIS A 59 6.03 6.23 48.86
CA HIS A 59 4.89 7.13 49.02
C HIS A 59 4.75 8.12 47.84
N GLU A 60 5.87 8.64 47.33
CA GLU A 60 5.91 9.51 46.15
C GLU A 60 5.58 8.75 44.85
N LEU A 61 5.94 7.47 44.76
CA LEU A 61 5.58 6.61 43.62
C LEU A 61 4.08 6.24 43.61
N GLY A 62 3.42 6.21 44.78
CA GLY A 62 2.00 5.91 44.91
C GLY A 62 1.69 4.41 44.92
N ASP A 63 0.45 4.06 44.58
CA ASP A 63 0.01 2.66 44.55
C ASP A 63 0.54 1.94 43.29
N PRO A 64 1.08 0.70 43.40
CA PRO A 64 1.64 -0.03 42.26
C PRO A 64 0.63 -0.24 41.13
N GLY A 65 -0.67 -0.36 41.44
CA GLY A 65 -1.75 -0.41 40.45
C GLY A 65 -1.90 0.89 39.67
N SER A 66 -1.89 2.02 40.37
CA SER A 66 -1.97 3.34 39.73
C SER A 66 -0.78 3.61 38.82
N GLN A 67 0.42 3.19 39.23
CA GLN A 67 1.64 3.38 38.46
C GLN A 67 1.68 2.46 37.22
N ALA A 68 1.20 1.21 37.35
CA ALA A 68 1.05 0.30 36.21
C ALA A 68 0.10 0.88 35.15
N HIS A 69 -1.05 1.42 35.57
CA HIS A 69 -2.02 2.03 34.66
C HIS A 69 -1.43 3.22 33.89
N ARG A 70 -0.69 4.11 34.56
CA ARG A 70 -0.01 5.24 33.92
C ARG A 70 1.01 4.79 32.88
N ILE A 71 1.83 3.79 33.21
CA ILE A 71 2.83 3.23 32.27
C ILE A 71 2.14 2.63 31.04
N LEU A 72 1.02 1.91 31.23
CA LEU A 72 0.25 1.32 30.14
C LEU A 72 -0.42 2.39 29.26
N GLU A 73 -0.96 3.46 29.85
CA GLU A 73 -1.59 4.56 29.13
C GLU A 73 -0.56 5.41 28.35
N GLU A 74 0.58 5.71 28.97
CA GLU A 74 1.69 6.41 28.31
C GLU A 74 2.24 5.58 27.14
N ARG A 75 2.38 4.26 27.33
CA ARG A 75 2.74 3.32 26.26
C ARG A 75 1.70 3.31 25.15
N HIS A 76 0.41 3.21 25.49
CA HIS A 76 -0.66 3.20 24.50
C HIS A 76 -0.70 4.51 23.70
N THR A 77 -0.54 5.65 24.37
CA THR A 77 -0.51 6.97 23.73
C THR A 77 0.74 7.14 22.87
N ARG A 78 1.90 6.64 23.32
CA ARG A 78 3.14 6.64 22.54
C ARG A 78 2.99 5.79 21.27
N LEU A 79 2.44 4.58 21.41
CA LEU A 79 2.14 3.71 20.27
C LEU A 79 1.13 4.36 19.33
N GLN A 80 0.06 4.99 19.84
CA GLN A 80 -0.90 5.73 19.01
C GLN A 80 -0.27 6.92 18.28
N ARG A 81 0.66 7.66 18.91
CA ARG A 81 1.37 8.76 18.25
C ARG A 81 2.38 8.27 17.21
N GLU A 82 3.03 7.14 17.45
CA GLU A 82 3.92 6.49 16.49
C GLU A 82 3.09 5.94 15.31
N LEU A 83 1.97 5.25 15.58
CA LEU A 83 0.99 4.78 14.59
C LEU A 83 0.29 5.91 13.83
N GLY A 84 0.11 7.08 14.44
CA GLY A 84 -0.48 8.27 13.82
C GLY A 84 0.51 9.08 12.97
N ARG A 85 1.82 8.86 13.14
CA ARG A 85 2.89 9.52 12.38
C ARG A 85 3.50 8.66 11.29
N THR A 86 3.30 7.35 11.32
CA THR A 86 3.74 6.45 10.27
C THR A 86 2.54 5.85 9.55
N GLY A 87 2.52 6.01 8.22
CA GLY A 87 1.81 5.09 7.35
C GLY A 87 2.18 3.63 7.67
N PRO A 88 1.36 2.68 7.22
CA PRO A 88 1.14 1.41 7.88
C PRO A 88 2.37 0.51 7.77
N SER A 89 2.90 0.07 8.91
CA SER A 89 3.40 -1.30 9.03
C SER A 89 3.58 -1.63 10.50
N PHE A 90 2.90 -2.67 10.98
CA PHE A 90 3.50 -3.89 11.55
C PHE A 90 2.40 -4.72 12.21
N GLY A 91 1.90 -5.68 11.45
CA GLY A 91 0.91 -6.65 11.88
C GLY A 91 0.34 -7.37 10.67
N SER A 92 0.98 -8.47 10.26
CA SER A 92 0.65 -9.30 9.10
C SER A 92 -0.76 -9.92 9.17
N ARG A 93 -1.78 -9.10 8.99
CA ARG A 93 -3.10 -9.52 8.50
C ARG A 93 -3.30 -8.82 7.15
N PRO A 94 -3.73 -9.54 6.09
CA PRO A 94 -4.23 -8.87 4.90
C PRO A 94 -5.31 -7.91 5.38
N ASP A 95 -5.08 -6.63 5.19
CA ASP A 95 -6.03 -5.61 5.59
C ASP A 95 -7.15 -5.65 4.54
N TYR A 96 -8.06 -6.63 4.70
CA TYR A 96 -9.08 -6.97 3.71
C TYR A 96 -9.93 -5.76 3.34
N VAL A 97 -10.11 -4.83 4.27
CA VAL A 97 -10.82 -3.56 4.04
C VAL A 97 -10.04 -2.65 3.09
N ARG A 98 -8.71 -2.51 3.25
CA ARG A 98 -7.86 -1.74 2.34
C ARG A 98 -7.77 -2.41 0.97
N MET A 99 -7.58 -3.73 0.92
CA MET A 99 -7.57 -4.49 -0.34
C MET A 99 -8.92 -4.40 -1.06
N ALA A 100 -10.05 -4.48 -0.33
CA ALA A 100 -11.38 -4.29 -0.90
C ALA A 100 -11.57 -2.87 -1.43
N GLY A 101 -11.17 -1.84 -0.68
CA GLY A 101 -11.25 -0.44 -1.11
C GLY A 101 -10.43 -0.15 -2.37
N VAL A 102 -9.19 -0.64 -2.42
CA VAL A 102 -8.33 -0.54 -3.60
C VAL A 102 -8.92 -1.33 -4.77
N GLY A 103 -9.43 -2.54 -4.54
CA GLY A 103 -10.09 -3.37 -5.55
C GLY A 103 -11.35 -2.70 -6.12
N ILE A 104 -12.18 -2.08 -5.29
CA ILE A 104 -13.37 -1.33 -5.69
C ILE A 104 -12.99 -0.10 -6.52
N LEU A 105 -11.98 0.66 -6.09
CA LEU A 105 -11.45 1.79 -6.87
C LEU A 105 -10.93 1.33 -8.25
N LEU A 106 -10.17 0.24 -8.27
CA LEU A 106 -9.66 -0.38 -9.50
C LEU A 106 -10.78 -0.89 -10.39
N LEU A 107 -11.89 -1.39 -9.83
CA LEU A 107 -13.07 -1.81 -10.59
C LEU A 107 -13.68 -0.62 -11.33
N PHE A 108 -13.96 0.48 -10.63
CA PHE A 108 -14.51 1.70 -11.24
C PHE A 108 -13.57 2.27 -12.29
N LEU A 109 -12.26 2.29 -11.99
CA LEU A 109 -11.26 2.75 -12.94
C LEU A 109 -11.19 1.86 -14.19
N ASN A 110 -11.19 0.54 -14.03
CA ASN A 110 -11.21 -0.40 -15.15
C ASN A 110 -12.51 -0.32 -15.96
N MET A 111 -13.63 0.00 -15.34
CA MET A 111 -14.91 0.18 -16.04
C MET A 111 -14.84 1.29 -17.08
N ILE A 112 -14.04 2.33 -16.84
CA ILE A 112 -13.79 3.42 -17.79
C ILE A 112 -12.58 3.12 -18.68
N ALA A 113 -11.51 2.57 -18.12
CA ALA A 113 -10.27 2.33 -18.85
C ALA A 113 -10.39 1.23 -19.92
N LEU A 114 -11.09 0.13 -19.64
CA LEU A 114 -11.27 -0.98 -20.58
C LEU A 114 -11.97 -0.57 -21.88
N PRO A 115 -13.13 0.12 -21.88
CA PRO A 115 -13.77 0.54 -23.13
C PRO A 115 -12.91 1.54 -23.90
N VAL A 116 -12.17 2.43 -23.22
CA VAL A 116 -11.24 3.36 -23.88
C VAL A 116 -10.07 2.63 -24.53
N ILE A 117 -9.47 1.67 -23.84
CA ILE A 117 -8.39 0.84 -24.38
C ILE A 117 -8.90 0.00 -25.56
N ALA A 118 -10.10 -0.57 -25.44
CA ALA A 118 -10.74 -1.34 -26.49
C ALA A 118 -11.06 -0.48 -27.72
N SER A 119 -11.60 0.73 -27.55
CA SER A 119 -11.89 1.64 -28.65
C SER A 119 -10.62 2.12 -29.35
N LEU A 120 -9.57 2.46 -28.60
CA LEU A 120 -8.27 2.81 -29.18
C LEU A 120 -7.64 1.61 -29.90
N GLY A 121 -7.73 0.42 -29.32
CA GLY A 121 -7.23 -0.82 -29.92
C GLY A 121 -7.96 -1.15 -31.23
N ALA A 122 -9.29 -1.01 -31.26
CA ALA A 122 -10.10 -1.19 -32.47
C ALA A 122 -9.75 -0.14 -33.53
N ALA A 123 -9.58 1.12 -33.15
CA ALA A 123 -9.15 2.17 -34.07
C ALA A 123 -7.76 1.87 -34.67
N LEU A 124 -6.79 1.48 -33.84
CA LEU A 124 -5.47 1.04 -34.29
C LEU A 124 -5.55 -0.16 -35.23
N LEU A 125 -6.34 -1.18 -34.90
CA LEU A 125 -6.55 -2.36 -35.75
C LEU A 125 -7.17 -1.97 -37.10
N SER A 126 -8.18 -1.10 -37.10
CA SER A 126 -8.80 -0.62 -38.34
C SER A 126 -7.81 0.16 -39.22
N LEU A 127 -6.95 0.97 -38.60
CA LEU A 127 -5.90 1.70 -39.30
C LEU A 127 -4.89 0.75 -39.92
N GLY A 128 -4.42 -0.25 -39.17
CA GLY A 128 -3.52 -1.29 -39.67
C GLY A 128 -4.13 -2.11 -40.80
N ALA A 129 -5.40 -2.50 -40.66
CA ALA A 129 -6.14 -3.24 -41.69
C ALA A 129 -6.31 -2.41 -42.97
N SER A 130 -6.66 -1.13 -42.85
CA SER A 130 -6.80 -0.22 -43.99
C SER A 130 -5.47 0.02 -44.70
N ALA A 131 -4.37 0.17 -43.95
CA ALA A 131 -3.02 0.29 -44.49
C ALA A 131 -2.63 -0.98 -45.26
N ALA A 132 -2.83 -2.16 -44.68
CA ALA A 132 -2.55 -3.43 -45.33
C ALA A 132 -3.37 -3.60 -46.62
N ALA A 133 -4.68 -3.32 -46.56
CA ALA A 133 -5.56 -3.40 -47.73
C ALA A 133 -5.13 -2.44 -48.85
N ALA A 134 -4.70 -1.22 -48.51
CA ALA A 134 -4.18 -0.26 -49.47
C ALA A 134 -2.89 -0.77 -50.15
N VAL A 135 -1.96 -1.36 -49.38
CA VAL A 135 -0.73 -1.96 -49.93
C VAL A 135 -1.03 -3.17 -50.84
N LEU A 136 -2.01 -3.99 -50.47
CA LEU A 136 -2.45 -5.16 -51.24
C LEU A 136 -3.32 -4.78 -52.44
N SER A 137 -3.79 -3.54 -52.53
CA SER A 137 -4.72 -3.05 -53.56
C SER A 137 -4.30 -3.37 -55.01
N PRO A 138 -3.05 -3.11 -55.45
CA PRO A 138 -2.63 -3.45 -56.82
C PRO A 138 -2.61 -4.96 -57.07
N ALA A 139 -2.25 -5.79 -56.09
CA ALA A 139 -2.29 -7.25 -56.24
C ALA A 139 -3.74 -7.77 -56.33
N LEU A 140 -4.65 -7.21 -55.52
CA LEU A 140 -6.09 -7.51 -55.56
C LEU A 140 -6.72 -7.12 -56.90
N SER A 141 -6.30 -5.98 -57.49
CA SER A 141 -6.76 -5.55 -58.81
C SER A 141 -6.36 -6.53 -59.93
N LEU A 142 -5.14 -7.09 -59.84
CA LEU A 142 -4.69 -8.13 -60.79
C LEU A 142 -5.48 -9.44 -60.64
N LEU A 143 -5.91 -9.80 -59.43
CA LEU A 143 -6.83 -10.92 -59.24
C LEU A 143 -8.21 -10.65 -59.85
N GLY A 144 -8.72 -9.43 -59.71
CA GLY A 144 -10.02 -9.04 -60.27
C GLY A 144 -10.07 -9.12 -61.80
N TRP A 145 -8.93 -8.94 -62.47
CA TRP A 145 -8.83 -9.09 -63.93
C TRP A 145 -9.22 -10.49 -64.42
N PHE A 146 -8.95 -11.55 -63.64
CA PHE A 146 -9.35 -12.91 -64.00
C PHE A 146 -10.88 -13.11 -64.04
N TRP A 147 -11.64 -12.23 -63.39
CA TRP A 147 -13.10 -12.33 -63.29
C TRP A 147 -13.83 -11.44 -64.30
N ASP A 148 -13.38 -10.19 -64.48
CA ASP A 148 -14.18 -9.15 -65.15
C ASP A 148 -13.74 -8.83 -66.59
N SER A 149 -12.68 -9.48 -67.10
CA SER A 149 -12.15 -9.41 -68.48
C SER A 149 -11.86 -8.02 -69.08
N SER A 150 -12.14 -6.93 -68.36
CA SER A 150 -11.96 -5.54 -68.79
C SER A 150 -10.73 -4.94 -68.11
N PHE A 151 -9.69 -4.68 -68.89
CA PHE A 151 -8.43 -4.12 -68.41
C PHE A 151 -8.33 -2.62 -68.72
N TYR A 152 -8.35 -1.79 -67.68
CA TYR A 152 -8.14 -0.35 -67.80
C TYR A 152 -6.78 0.02 -67.19
N PRO A 153 -5.79 0.46 -67.99
CA PRO A 153 -4.48 0.84 -67.46
C PRO A 153 -4.54 1.96 -66.41
N ALA A 154 -5.52 2.86 -66.54
CA ALA A 154 -5.75 3.97 -65.61
C ALA A 154 -6.10 3.50 -64.18
N SER A 155 -6.83 2.39 -64.02
CA SER A 155 -7.16 1.87 -62.68
C SER A 155 -5.91 1.29 -61.99
N LEU A 156 -5.01 0.66 -62.74
CA LEU A 156 -3.73 0.16 -62.24
C LEU A 156 -2.86 1.27 -61.65
N PHE A 157 -2.73 2.41 -62.34
CA PHE A 157 -2.01 3.57 -61.80
C PHE A 157 -2.65 4.11 -60.51
N ALA A 158 -3.98 4.12 -60.42
CA ALA A 158 -4.69 4.51 -59.20
C ALA A 158 -4.41 3.53 -58.04
N HIS A 159 -4.42 2.22 -58.28
CA HIS A 159 -4.09 1.21 -57.27
C HIS A 159 -2.63 1.29 -56.81
N ILE A 160 -1.69 1.59 -57.71
CA ILE A 160 -0.28 1.84 -57.35
C ILE A 160 -0.15 3.09 -56.47
N ALA A 161 -0.85 4.17 -56.80
CA ALA A 161 -0.86 5.37 -55.97
C ALA A 161 -1.44 5.11 -54.56
N VAL A 162 -2.55 4.36 -54.48
CA VAL A 162 -3.16 3.92 -53.21
C VAL A 162 -2.20 3.03 -52.41
N ALA A 163 -1.46 2.14 -53.06
CA ALA A 163 -0.43 1.34 -52.40
C ALA A 163 0.68 2.20 -51.80
N GLY A 164 1.12 3.25 -52.51
CA GLY A 164 2.07 4.23 -51.98
C GLY A 164 1.56 4.91 -50.70
N VAL A 165 0.29 5.35 -50.69
CA VAL A 165 -0.36 5.89 -49.49
C VAL A 165 -0.43 4.85 -48.38
N GLY A 166 -0.75 3.59 -48.71
CA GLY A 166 -0.77 2.47 -47.78
C GLY A 166 0.57 2.24 -47.09
N ILE A 167 1.68 2.30 -47.83
CA ILE A 167 3.04 2.16 -47.28
C ILE A 167 3.35 3.29 -46.28
N LEU A 168 3.00 4.54 -46.63
CA LEU A 168 3.17 5.68 -45.72
C LEU A 168 2.33 5.52 -44.44
N LEU A 169 1.08 5.05 -44.58
CA LEU A 169 0.22 4.74 -43.45
C LEU A 169 0.83 3.64 -42.56
N LEU A 170 1.41 2.60 -43.16
CA LEU A 170 2.04 1.50 -42.45
C LEU A 170 3.26 1.98 -41.65
N LEU A 171 4.06 2.87 -42.24
CA LEU A 171 5.21 3.49 -41.58
C LEU A 171 4.80 4.31 -40.35
N LEU A 172 3.66 5.00 -40.42
CA LEU A 172 3.08 5.72 -39.27
C LEU A 172 2.45 4.75 -38.24
N PHE A 173 1.80 3.69 -38.71
CA PHE A 173 1.10 2.72 -37.88
C PHE A 173 2.04 1.92 -36.96
N LEU A 174 3.18 1.45 -37.47
CA LEU A 174 4.13 0.62 -36.71
C LEU A 174 4.60 1.24 -35.38
N PRO A 175 5.09 2.49 -35.31
CA PRO A 175 5.45 3.12 -34.04
C PRO A 175 4.23 3.38 -33.15
N LEU A 176 3.07 3.72 -33.73
CA LEU A 176 1.82 3.92 -33.00
C LEU A 176 1.34 2.64 -32.30
N ALA A 177 1.38 1.51 -33.01
CA ALA A 177 1.04 0.20 -32.46
C ALA A 177 2.00 -0.20 -31.34
N LYS A 178 3.31 0.04 -31.52
CA LYS A 178 4.33 -0.21 -30.49
C LYS A 178 4.11 0.65 -29.25
N LEU A 179 3.75 1.93 -29.42
CA LEU A 179 3.41 2.82 -28.32
C LEU A 179 2.14 2.36 -27.60
N GLY A 180 1.08 2.03 -28.35
CA GLY A 180 -0.17 1.51 -27.81
C GLY A 180 0.05 0.26 -26.96
N PHE A 181 0.81 -0.71 -27.46
CA PHE A 181 1.15 -1.92 -26.71
C PHE A 181 1.93 -1.61 -25.42
N ARG A 182 2.89 -0.68 -25.47
CA ARG A 182 3.62 -0.23 -24.27
C ARG A 182 2.68 0.40 -23.24
N CYS A 183 1.74 1.23 -23.67
CA CYS A 183 0.75 1.85 -22.78
C CYS A 183 -0.15 0.81 -22.10
N ILE A 184 -0.64 -0.19 -22.85
CA ILE A 184 -1.47 -1.27 -22.32
C ILE A 184 -0.70 -2.07 -21.27
N VAL A 185 0.55 -2.46 -21.57
CA VAL A 185 1.40 -3.19 -20.63
C VAL A 185 1.75 -2.35 -19.40
N ALA A 186 2.03 -1.06 -19.58
CA ALA A 186 2.31 -0.14 -18.47
C ALA A 186 1.09 0.01 -17.55
N TYR A 187 -0.11 0.14 -18.13
CA TYR A 187 -1.37 0.18 -17.39
C TYR A 187 -1.60 -1.11 -16.59
N GLY A 188 -1.46 -2.29 -17.22
CA GLY A 188 -1.62 -3.58 -16.54
C GLY A 188 -0.62 -3.77 -15.39
N ARG A 189 0.65 -3.40 -15.60
CA ARG A 189 1.67 -3.43 -14.54
C ARG A 189 1.36 -2.46 -13.41
N TRP A 190 0.82 -1.28 -13.70
CA TRP A 190 0.42 -0.32 -12.69
C TRP A 190 -0.78 -0.84 -11.87
N ASN A 191 -1.77 -1.44 -12.53
CA ASN A 191 -2.91 -2.11 -11.89
C ASN A 191 -2.45 -3.18 -10.90
N LEU A 192 -1.52 -4.05 -11.32
CA LEU A 192 -0.93 -5.11 -10.48
C LEU A 192 -0.10 -4.57 -9.31
N ARG A 193 0.64 -3.47 -9.52
CA ARG A 193 1.41 -2.81 -8.45
C ARG A 193 0.49 -2.24 -7.38
N MET A 194 -0.57 -1.54 -7.79
CA MET A 194 -1.57 -1.00 -6.88
C MET A 194 -2.25 -2.10 -6.06
N LEU A 195 -2.60 -3.22 -6.68
CA LEU A 195 -3.22 -4.34 -5.98
C LEU A 195 -2.28 -5.03 -4.98
N ARG A 196 -0.97 -5.11 -5.29
CA ARG A 196 0.03 -5.74 -4.42
C ARG A 196 0.46 -4.86 -3.24
N GLY A 197 0.05 -3.59 -3.20
CA GLY A 197 0.33 -2.67 -2.10
C GLY A 197 1.83 -2.47 -1.80
N ARG A 198 2.71 -2.81 -2.75
CA ARG A 198 4.15 -2.62 -2.64
C ARG A 198 4.50 -1.28 -3.28
N GLU A 199 4.80 -0.33 -2.41
CA GLU A 199 5.60 0.84 -2.75
C GLU A 199 7.06 0.40 -2.97
#